data_AF-A0A7X3TCE1-F1
#
_entry.id   AF-A0A7X3TCE1-F1
#
_cell.length_a   1.000
_cell.length_b   1.000
_cell.length_c   1.000
_cell.angle_alpha   90.00
_cell.angle_beta   90.00
_cell.angle_gamma   90.00
#
_symmetry.space_group_name_H-M   'P 1'
#
loop_
_entity.id
_entity.type
_entity.pdbx_description
1 polymer ?
#
loop_
_entity_poly.entity_id
_entity_poly.type
_entity_poly.pdbx_seq_one_letter_code
_entity_poly.pdbx_strand_id
1 'polypeptide(L)'
;MRESVELIIRGVHLIAAIIWFGGVIFSTFVAMPMLQRNLPPQNLLAIHNRFRVLIRLMIHVLLTTGAMVFFIVAWNNGFFTGSGDGNFGTYMLTFVAKLAAFGVMALCWGLYSSLYRRHLEATPPDDKTYHDPSPYINVWRGLMLVTGLIVFALTLLLKN
;
A
#
# COMPACT_ATOMS: atom_id res chain seq x y z
N MET A 1 -20.41 23.25 -6.41
CA MET A 1 -19.06 23.49 -5.82
C MET A 1 -18.63 22.37 -4.86
N ARG A 2 -19.47 21.93 -3.90
CA ARG A 2 -19.13 20.81 -2.99
C ARG A 2 -18.88 19.48 -3.72
N GLU A 3 -19.73 19.14 -4.69
CA GLU A 3 -19.59 17.91 -5.48
C GLU A 3 -18.30 17.88 -6.31
N SER A 4 -17.89 19.02 -6.86
CA SER A 4 -16.65 19.15 -7.63
C SER A 4 -15.41 18.91 -6.75
N VAL A 5 -15.41 19.43 -5.52
CA VAL A 5 -14.33 19.21 -4.55
C VAL A 5 -14.26 17.74 -4.13
N GLU A 6 -15.41 17.12 -3.87
CA GLU A 6 -15.48 15.71 -3.54
C GLU A 6 -14.92 14.84 -4.67
N LEU A 7 -15.27 15.14 -5.92
CA LEU A 7 -14.81 14.39 -7.09
C LEU A 7 -13.30 14.53 -7.29
N ILE A 8 -12.74 15.71 -7.05
CA ILE A 8 -11.28 15.93 -7.07
C ILE A 8 -10.60 15.09 -5.98
N ILE A 9 -11.09 15.12 -4.73
CA ILE A 9 -10.47 14.37 -3.63
C ILE A 9 -10.54 12.86 -3.90
N ARG A 10 -11.69 12.36 -4.39
CA ARG A 10 -11.82 10.95 -4.82
C ARG A 10 -10.85 10.61 -5.95
N GLY A 11 -10.66 11.51 -6.91
CA GLY A 11 -9.70 11.36 -7.99
C GLY A 11 -8.26 11.29 -7.50
N VAL A 12 -7.85 12.20 -6.62
CA VAL A 12 -6.52 12.20 -5.99
C VAL A 12 -6.31 10.92 -5.18
N HIS A 13 -7.30 10.49 -4.40
CA HIS A 13 -7.25 9.24 -3.65
C HIS A 13 -7.06 8.02 -4.56
N LEU A 14 -7.81 7.96 -5.66
CA LEU A 14 -7.70 6.87 -6.63
C LEU A 14 -6.34 6.84 -7.32
N ILE A 15 -5.82 8.00 -7.75
CA ILE A 15 -4.48 8.10 -8.36
C ILE A 15 -3.42 7.66 -7.35
N ALA A 16 -3.50 8.14 -6.11
CA ALA A 16 -2.59 7.72 -5.04
C ALA A 16 -2.68 6.21 -4.79
N ALA A 17 -3.87 5.60 -4.88
CA ALA A 17 -4.05 4.16 -4.71
C ALA A 17 -3.39 3.38 -5.84
N ILE A 18 -3.55 3.82 -7.09
CA ILE A 18 -2.92 3.22 -8.27
C ILE A 18 -1.39 3.30 -8.15
N ILE A 19 -0.85 4.47 -7.81
CA ILE A 19 0.59 4.68 -7.67
C ILE A 19 1.14 3.85 -6.50
N TRP A 20 0.44 3.79 -5.37
CA TRP A 20 0.87 3.03 -4.21
C TRP A 20 0.88 1.53 -4.50
N PHE A 21 -0.25 0.98 -4.95
CA PHE A 21 -0.40 -0.45 -5.20
C PHE A 21 0.48 -0.90 -6.36
N GLY A 22 0.45 -0.16 -7.47
CA GLY A 22 1.32 -0.39 -8.62
C GLY A 22 2.80 -0.25 -8.27
N GLY A 23 3.16 0.75 -7.47
CA GLY A 23 4.54 0.96 -7.01
C GLY A 23 5.05 -0.14 -6.08
N VAL A 24 4.19 -0.64 -5.19
CA VAL A 24 4.46 -1.81 -4.33
C VAL A 24 4.74 -3.06 -5.17
N ILE A 25 3.87 -3.36 -6.14
CA ILE A 25 4.04 -4.52 -7.02
C ILE A 25 5.27 -4.35 -7.91
N PHE A 26 5.39 -3.22 -8.61
CA PHE A 26 6.49 -2.94 -9.51
C PHE A 26 7.84 -3.02 -8.79
N SER A 27 7.97 -2.38 -7.62
CA SER A 27 9.23 -2.37 -6.90
C SER A 27 9.62 -3.78 -6.41
N THR A 28 8.69 -4.58 -5.90
CA THR A 28 8.99 -5.93 -5.39
C THR A 28 9.19 -6.97 -6.47
N PHE A 29 8.37 -6.96 -7.53
CA PHE A 29 8.34 -8.04 -8.52
C PHE A 29 9.13 -7.75 -9.78
N VAL A 30 9.42 -6.48 -10.07
CA VAL A 30 10.08 -6.08 -11.32
C VAL A 30 11.39 -5.35 -11.04
N ALA A 31 11.33 -4.21 -10.35
CA ALA A 31 12.50 -3.34 -10.20
C ALA A 31 13.60 -3.99 -9.38
N MET A 32 13.32 -4.45 -8.16
CA MET A 32 14.34 -5.08 -7.32
C MET A 32 14.96 -6.35 -7.93
N PRO A 33 14.19 -7.33 -8.44
CA PRO A 33 14.82 -8.52 -9.03
C PRO A 33 15.63 -8.21 -10.29
N MET A 34 15.25 -7.22 -11.10
CA MET A 34 16.07 -6.79 -12.24
C MET A 34 17.34 -6.06 -11.79
N LEU A 35 17.24 -5.17 -10.81
CA LEU A 35 18.39 -4.42 -10.31
C LEU A 35 19.38 -5.35 -9.59
N GLN A 36 18.89 -6.34 -8.84
CA GLN A 36 19.71 -7.32 -8.11
C GLN A 36 20.71 -8.04 -9.01
N ARG A 37 20.36 -8.28 -10.28
CA ARG A 37 21.22 -8.97 -11.25
C ARG A 37 22.34 -8.09 -11.80
N ASN A 38 22.20 -6.77 -11.72
CA ASN A 38 23.05 -5.83 -12.44
C ASN A 38 23.80 -4.85 -11.53
N LEU A 39 23.43 -4.76 -10.24
CA LEU A 39 23.96 -3.76 -9.32
C LEU A 39 24.47 -4.37 -8.03
N PRO A 40 25.52 -3.77 -7.44
CA PRO A 40 26.03 -4.19 -6.14
C PRO A 40 25.06 -3.86 -5.01
N PRO A 41 25.13 -4.59 -3.86
CA PRO A 41 24.21 -4.44 -2.72
C PRO A 41 24.04 -3.01 -2.21
N GLN A 42 25.12 -2.21 -2.22
CA GLN A 42 25.11 -0.81 -1.78
C GLN A 42 24.18 0.09 -2.62
N ASN A 43 24.17 -0.12 -3.95
CA ASN A 43 23.32 0.64 -4.87
C ASN A 43 21.86 0.17 -4.75
N LEU A 44 21.64 -1.14 -4.56
CA LEU A 44 20.32 -1.72 -4.31
C LEU A 44 19.70 -1.15 -3.03
N LEU A 45 20.48 -1.05 -1.96
CA LEU A 45 20.03 -0.47 -0.69
C LEU A 45 19.60 0.99 -0.84
N ALA A 46 20.38 1.80 -1.55
CA ALA A 46 20.06 3.19 -1.82
C ALA A 46 18.76 3.32 -2.63
N ILE A 47 18.59 2.52 -3.68
CA ILE A 47 17.38 2.51 -4.52
C ILE A 47 16.16 2.02 -3.71
N HIS A 48 16.31 0.95 -2.92
CA HIS A 48 15.25 0.43 -2.05
C HIS A 48 14.79 1.46 -1.05
N ASN A 49 15.71 2.19 -0.42
CA ASN A 49 15.37 3.25 0.52
C ASN A 49 14.58 4.39 -0.16
N ARG A 50 14.91 4.76 -1.41
CA ARG A 50 14.14 5.74 -2.18
C ARG A 50 12.71 5.26 -2.45
N PHE A 51 12.54 4.02 -2.91
CA PHE A 51 11.21 3.45 -3.09
C PHE A 51 10.41 3.39 -1.79
N ARG A 52 11.03 3.03 -0.67
CA ARG A 52 10.38 3.05 0.65
C ARG A 52 9.87 4.43 1.04
N VAL A 53 10.63 5.49 0.75
CA VAL A 53 10.19 6.87 1.02
C VAL A 53 8.95 7.20 0.18
N LEU A 54 8.98 6.92 -1.12
CA LEU A 54 7.84 7.17 -2.01
C LEU A 54 6.59 6.40 -1.58
N ILE A 55 6.73 5.10 -1.28
CA ILE A 55 5.60 4.26 -0.85
C ILE A 55 5.05 4.74 0.48
N ARG A 56 5.90 5.14 1.44
CA ARG A 56 5.43 5.75 2.70
C ARG A 56 4.70 7.06 2.46
N LEU A 57 5.19 7.92 1.58
CA LEU A 57 4.52 9.17 1.24
C LEU A 57 3.12 8.89 0.67
N MET A 58 3.01 7.93 -0.25
CA MET A 58 1.72 7.51 -0.80
C MET A 58 0.76 6.95 0.26
N ILE A 59 1.25 6.22 1.28
CA ILE A 59 0.42 5.79 2.43
C ILE A 59 -0.18 7.00 3.15
N HIS A 60 0.61 8.05 3.40
CA HIS A 60 0.11 9.25 4.06
C HIS A 60 -0.94 9.95 3.21
N VAL A 61 -0.72 10.08 1.90
CA VAL A 61 -1.69 10.66 0.96
C VAL A 61 -2.99 9.84 0.96
N LEU A 62 -2.91 8.52 0.95
CA LEU A 62 -4.09 7.65 0.98
C LEU A 62 -4.88 7.77 2.28
N LEU A 63 -4.19 7.83 3.43
CA LEU A 63 -4.85 8.02 4.72
C LEU A 63 -5.53 9.39 4.83
N THR A 64 -4.85 10.46 4.43
CA THR A 64 -5.42 11.82 4.51
C THR A 64 -6.59 11.99 3.55
N THR A 65 -6.42 11.62 2.29
CA THR A 65 -7.49 11.71 1.29
C THR A 65 -8.65 10.75 1.60
N GLY A 66 -8.36 9.54 2.10
CA GLY A 66 -9.39 8.59 2.52
C GLY A 66 -10.23 9.10 3.70
N ALA A 67 -9.58 9.72 4.70
CA ALA A 67 -10.28 10.37 5.81
C ALA A 67 -11.13 11.57 5.34
N MET A 68 -10.61 12.37 4.41
CA MET A 68 -11.37 13.48 3.81
C MET A 68 -12.61 13.00 3.05
N VAL A 69 -12.47 11.96 2.20
CA VAL A 69 -13.61 11.36 1.49
C VAL A 69 -14.65 10.86 2.49
N PHE A 70 -14.22 10.12 3.51
CA PHE A 70 -15.13 9.64 4.55
C PHE A 70 -15.88 10.78 5.23
N PHE A 71 -15.17 11.84 5.65
CA PHE A 71 -15.78 12.98 6.33
C PHE A 71 -16.78 13.73 5.45
N ILE A 72 -16.45 13.98 4.17
CA ILE A 72 -17.34 14.67 3.24
C ILE A 72 -18.60 13.85 2.97
N VAL A 73 -18.45 12.55 2.72
CA VAL A 73 -19.59 11.64 2.51
C VAL A 73 -20.44 11.54 3.77
N ALA A 74 -19.81 11.46 4.94
CA ALA A 74 -20.52 11.43 6.21
C ALA A 74 -21.34 12.71 6.46
N TRP A 75 -20.76 13.86 6.15
CA TRP A 75 -21.42 15.16 6.23
C TRP A 75 -22.60 15.26 5.26
N ASN A 76 -22.40 14.86 3.99
CA ASN A 76 -23.45 14.94 2.97
C ASN A 76 -24.64 14.02 3.25
N ASN A 77 -24.42 12.88 3.92
CA ASN A 77 -25.49 11.98 4.35
C ASN A 77 -26.16 12.39 5.68
N GLY A 78 -25.84 13.57 6.22
CA GLY A 78 -26.50 14.09 7.43
C GLY A 78 -26.16 13.29 8.69
N PHE A 79 -25.04 12.57 8.73
CA PHE A 79 -24.67 11.74 9.89
C PHE A 79 -24.43 12.57 11.16
N PHE A 80 -23.94 13.81 11.02
CA PHE A 80 -23.71 14.72 12.14
C PHE A 80 -24.94 15.53 12.55
N THR A 81 -26.00 15.53 11.73
CA THR A 81 -27.23 16.30 11.98
C THR A 81 -28.37 15.47 12.54
N GLY A 82 -28.15 14.17 12.81
CA GLY A 82 -29.16 13.27 13.39
C GLY A 82 -30.30 12.88 12.42
N SER A 83 -30.23 13.34 11.17
CA SER A 83 -31.19 13.09 10.09
C SER A 83 -30.74 11.97 9.15
N GLY A 84 -29.79 11.13 9.60
CA GLY A 84 -29.11 10.13 8.78
C GLY A 84 -30.01 8.95 8.44
N ASP A 85 -29.90 8.49 7.20
CA ASP A 85 -30.55 7.27 6.72
C ASP A 85 -30.08 6.03 7.51
N GLY A 86 -30.95 5.01 7.64
CA GLY A 86 -30.72 3.82 8.48
C GLY A 86 -29.53 2.94 8.07
N ASN A 87 -28.86 3.28 6.96
CA ASN A 87 -27.73 2.56 6.37
C ASN A 87 -26.35 2.95 6.94
N PHE A 88 -26.28 3.82 7.96
CA PHE A 88 -25.02 4.28 8.57
C PHE A 88 -24.09 3.13 9.00
N GLY A 89 -24.65 2.09 9.64
CA GLY A 89 -23.86 0.93 10.10
C GLY A 89 -23.12 0.23 8.95
N THR A 90 -23.79 0.06 7.81
CA THR A 90 -23.20 -0.55 6.61
C THR A 90 -22.10 0.33 6.01
N TYR A 91 -22.29 1.65 5.97
CA TYR A 91 -21.25 2.58 5.52
C TYR A 91 -20.02 2.59 6.44
N MET A 92 -20.22 2.60 7.76
CA MET A 92 -19.11 2.51 8.71
C MET A 92 -18.37 1.18 8.60
N LEU A 93 -19.09 0.07 8.51
CA LEU A 93 -18.51 -1.26 8.37
C LEU A 93 -17.66 -1.36 7.10
N THR A 94 -18.18 -0.90 5.96
CA THR A 94 -17.43 -0.92 4.70
C THR A 94 -16.19 -0.01 4.73
N PHE A 95 -16.26 1.15 5.39
CA PHE A 95 -15.10 2.01 5.59
C PHE A 95 -14.03 1.36 6.47
N VAL A 96 -14.42 0.82 7.63
CA VAL A 96 -13.51 0.12 8.55
C VAL A 96 -12.89 -1.10 7.87
N ALA A 97 -13.68 -1.88 7.13
CA ALA A 97 -13.17 -3.03 6.39
C ALA A 97 -12.13 -2.63 5.34
N LYS A 98 -12.37 -1.57 4.56
CA LYS A 98 -11.40 -1.04 3.60
C LYS A 98 -10.12 -0.54 4.28
N LEU A 99 -10.26 0.19 5.38
CA LEU A 99 -9.13 0.71 6.15
C LEU A 99 -8.30 -0.43 6.77
N ALA A 100 -8.96 -1.45 7.32
CA ALA A 100 -8.31 -2.64 7.86
C ALA A 100 -7.55 -3.39 6.76
N ALA A 101 -8.18 -3.61 5.61
CA ALA A 101 -7.55 -4.29 4.48
C ALA A 101 -6.31 -3.53 3.97
N PHE A 102 -6.41 -2.20 3.83
CA PHE A 102 -5.28 -1.34 3.52
C PHE A 102 -4.18 -1.41 4.59
N GLY A 103 -4.54 -1.33 5.87
CA GLY A 103 -3.62 -1.39 7.00
C GLY A 103 -2.84 -2.70 7.06
N VAL A 104 -3.53 -3.84 6.89
CA VAL A 104 -2.90 -5.18 6.83
C VAL A 104 -1.90 -5.24 5.68
N MET A 105 -2.28 -4.79 4.48
CA MET A 105 -1.38 -4.78 3.32
C MET A 105 -0.16 -3.87 3.56
N ALA A 106 -0.36 -2.67 4.09
CA ALA A 106 0.72 -1.74 4.40
C ALA A 106 1.66 -2.27 5.50
N LEU A 107 1.13 -2.98 6.50
CA LEU A 107 1.92 -3.63 7.54
C LEU A 107 2.76 -4.79 6.98
N CYS A 108 2.16 -5.68 6.21
CA CYS A 108 2.89 -6.73 5.50
C CYS A 108 4.00 -6.14 4.63
N TRP A 109 3.74 -4.99 3.98
CA TRP A 109 4.74 -4.25 3.19
C TRP A 109 5.87 -3.71 4.03
N GLY A 110 5.55 -3.04 5.12
CA GLY A 110 6.55 -2.53 6.05
C GLY A 110 7.47 -3.63 6.56
N LEU A 111 6.91 -4.78 6.94
CA LEU A 111 7.64 -5.95 7.41
C LEU A 111 8.55 -6.54 6.34
N TYR A 112 8.01 -6.90 5.17
CA TYR A 112 8.80 -7.40 4.04
C TYR A 112 9.95 -6.45 3.70
N SER A 113 9.63 -5.17 3.53
CA SER A 113 10.59 -4.13 3.15
C SER A 113 11.68 -3.92 4.19
N SER A 114 11.36 -4.08 5.48
CA SER A 114 12.32 -4.02 6.58
C SER A 114 13.24 -5.24 6.62
N LEU A 115 12.70 -6.44 6.43
CA LEU A 115 13.49 -7.68 6.39
C LEU A 115 14.44 -7.67 5.19
N TYR A 116 13.94 -7.27 4.02
CA TYR A 116 14.74 -7.15 2.81
C TYR A 116 15.87 -6.12 2.97
N ARG A 117 15.60 -4.98 3.60
CA ARG A 117 16.63 -4.00 3.92
C ARG A 117 17.72 -4.57 4.84
N ARG A 118 17.33 -5.27 5.91
CA ARG A 118 18.30 -5.92 6.83
C ARG A 118 19.18 -6.94 6.11
N HIS A 119 18.61 -7.68 5.16
CA HIS A 119 19.37 -8.62 4.35
C HIS A 119 20.42 -7.91 3.47
N LEU A 120 20.06 -6.78 2.85
CA LEU A 120 21.01 -5.97 2.08
C LEU A 120 22.11 -5.35 2.95
N GLU A 121 21.78 -4.93 4.18
CA GLU A 121 22.76 -4.37 5.13
C GLU A 121 23.73 -5.41 5.68
N ALA A 122 23.31 -6.68 5.81
CA ALA A 122 24.15 -7.77 6.30
C ALA A 122 25.07 -8.38 5.22
N THR A 123 24.91 -7.99 3.95
CA THR A 123 25.69 -8.55 2.83
C THR A 123 27.02 -7.78 2.68
N PRO A 124 28.18 -8.45 2.66
CA PRO A 124 29.48 -7.80 2.45
C PRO A 124 29.57 -7.11 1.07
N PRO A 125 30.24 -5.95 0.97
CA PRO A 125 30.30 -5.16 -0.26
C PRO A 125 31.07 -5.80 -1.43
N ASP A 126 31.89 -6.82 -1.19
CA ASP A 126 32.74 -7.50 -2.20
C ASP A 126 32.25 -8.92 -2.53
N ASP A 127 31.07 -9.31 -2.07
CA ASP A 127 30.52 -10.64 -2.35
C ASP A 127 29.95 -10.68 -3.78
N LYS A 128 30.79 -11.09 -4.73
CA LYS A 128 30.44 -11.32 -6.14
C LYS A 128 29.47 -12.49 -6.32
N THR A 129 29.17 -13.22 -5.24
CA THR A 129 28.30 -14.40 -5.19
C THR A 129 26.85 -14.04 -4.84
N TYR A 130 26.48 -12.75 -4.93
CA TYR A 130 25.11 -12.28 -4.72
C TYR A 130 24.20 -12.70 -5.90
N HIS A 131 23.82 -13.97 -5.94
CA HIS A 131 22.90 -14.48 -6.97
C HIS A 131 21.73 -15.29 -6.45
N ASP A 132 21.70 -15.65 -5.17
CA ASP A 132 20.54 -16.33 -4.59
C ASP A 132 19.86 -15.49 -3.51
N PRO A 133 18.65 -14.95 -3.78
CA PRO A 133 17.84 -14.37 -2.72
C PRO A 133 17.53 -15.48 -1.70
N SER A 134 17.77 -15.20 -0.42
CA SER A 134 17.53 -16.20 0.63
C SER A 134 16.10 -16.76 0.53
N PRO A 135 15.89 -18.07 0.77
CA PRO A 135 14.57 -18.70 0.65
C PRO A 135 13.51 -17.99 1.52
N TYR A 136 13.95 -17.33 2.60
CA TYR A 136 13.10 -16.51 3.45
C TYR A 136 12.47 -15.33 2.69
N ILE A 137 13.24 -14.64 1.83
CA ILE A 137 12.76 -13.48 1.06
C ILE A 137 11.71 -13.90 0.02
N ASN A 138 11.89 -15.07 -0.60
CA ASN A 138 10.92 -15.60 -1.55
C ASN A 138 9.60 -16.00 -0.88
N VAL A 139 9.65 -16.56 0.34
CA VAL A 139 8.44 -16.85 1.14
C VAL A 139 7.69 -15.57 1.47
N TRP A 140 8.39 -14.52 1.94
CA TRP A 140 7.74 -13.24 2.26
C TRP A 140 7.19 -12.52 1.03
N ARG A 141 7.84 -12.67 -0.13
CA ARG A 141 7.33 -12.18 -1.42
C ARG A 141 6.05 -12.91 -1.85
N GLY A 142 5.95 -14.21 -1.59
CA GLY A 142 4.72 -14.98 -1.80
C GLY A 142 3.59 -14.55 -0.85
N LEU A 143 3.90 -14.41 0.44
CA LEU A 143 2.95 -13.93 1.45
C LEU A 143 2.36 -12.57 1.09
N MET A 144 3.21 -11.68 0.57
CA MET A 144 2.85 -10.38 0.00
C MET A 144 1.77 -10.46 -1.08
N LEU A 145 1.94 -11.36 -2.05
CA LEU A 145 0.97 -11.55 -3.14
C LEU A 145 -0.35 -12.09 -2.59
N VAL A 146 -0.28 -13.09 -1.72
CA VAL A 146 -1.49 -13.70 -1.14
C VAL A 146 -2.26 -12.67 -0.34
N THR A 147 -1.60 -11.87 0.51
CA THR A 147 -2.25 -10.78 1.24
C THR A 147 -2.86 -9.74 0.29
N GLY A 148 -2.13 -9.31 -0.74
CA GLY A 148 -2.65 -8.36 -1.73
C GLY A 148 -3.87 -8.90 -2.49
N LEU A 149 -3.86 -10.18 -2.86
CA LEU A 149 -4.96 -10.87 -3.53
C LEU A 149 -6.19 -10.99 -2.62
N ILE A 150 -5.98 -11.36 -1.34
CA ILE A 150 -7.06 -11.45 -0.34
C ILE A 150 -7.70 -10.08 -0.13
N VAL A 151 -6.89 -9.02 0.02
CA VAL A 151 -7.38 -7.65 0.16
C VAL A 151 -8.17 -7.22 -1.08
N PHE A 152 -7.67 -7.53 -2.28
CA PHE A 152 -8.37 -7.24 -3.53
C PHE A 152 -9.72 -7.98 -3.62
N ALA A 153 -9.75 -9.27 -3.30
CA ALA A 153 -10.97 -10.08 -3.27
C ALA A 153 -11.99 -9.56 -2.24
N LEU A 154 -11.53 -9.21 -1.03
CA LEU A 154 -12.37 -8.59 0.01
C LEU A 154 -12.97 -7.26 -0.47
N THR A 155 -12.17 -6.42 -1.14
CA THR A 155 -12.69 -5.15 -1.67
C THR A 155 -13.70 -5.33 -2.79
N LEU A 156 -13.61 -6.39 -3.59
CA LEU A 156 -14.60 -6.72 -4.61
C LEU A 156 -15.90 -7.26 -3.99
N LEU A 157 -15.78 -8.13 -2.97
CA LEU A 157 -16.91 -8.70 -2.26
C LEU A 157 -17.72 -7.67 -1.48
N LEU A 158 -17.07 -6.66 -0.89
CA LEU A 158 -17.72 -5.56 -0.16
C LEU A 158 -18.43 -4.53 -1.07
N LYS A 159 -18.36 -4.69 -2.39
CA LYS A 159 -19.03 -3.82 -3.36
C LYS A 159 -20.44 -4.32 -3.72
N ASN A 160 -20.76 -5.58 -3.41
CA ASN A 160 -22.10 -6.17 -3.52
C ASN A 160 -22.84 -6.09 -2.19
#